data_AF-A0A843BRI4-F1
#
_entry.id   AF-A0A843BRI4-F1
#
_cell.length_a   1.000
_cell.length_b   1.000
_cell.length_c   1.000
_cell.angle_alpha   90.00
_cell.angle_beta   90.00
_cell.angle_gamma   90.00
#
_symmetry.space_group_name_H-M   'P 1'
#
loop_
_entity.id
_entity.type
_entity.pdbx_description
1 polymer ?
#
loop_
_entity_poly.entity_id
_entity_poly.type
_entity_poly.pdbx_seq_one_letter_code
_entity_poly.pdbx_strand_id
1 'polypeptide(L)' 'MSEIIIEKLLEQRDFYLNTLKQLEFQLVMEPTENEIKEIRKLQTITIDQLKNVEQEIAYLTPEKS' A
#
# COMPACT_ATOMS: atom_id res chain seq x y z
N MET A 1 6.00 -16.99 16.22
CA MET A 1 6.10 -17.19 14.76
C MET A 1 5.01 -16.41 14.03
N SER A 2 3.74 -16.46 14.48
CA SER A 2 2.67 -15.60 13.92
C SER A 2 2.90 -14.10 14.17
N GLU A 3 3.43 -13.71 15.34
CA GLU A 3 3.72 -12.29 15.65
C GLU A 3 4.72 -11.66 14.68
N ILE A 4 5.84 -12.33 14.38
CA ILE A 4 6.84 -11.87 13.38
C ILE A 4 6.23 -11.75 11.98
N ILE A 5 5.27 -12.63 11.63
CA ILE A 5 4.58 -12.56 10.33
C ILE A 5 3.66 -11.33 10.30
N ILE A 6 2.90 -11.09 11.37
CA ILE A 6 2.00 -9.94 11.49
C ILE A 6 2.81 -8.63 11.47
N GLU A 7 3.93 -8.55 12.21
CA GLU A 7 4.83 -7.37 12.20
C GLU A 7 5.29 -7.05 10.78
N LYS A 8 5.76 -8.05 10.02
CA LYS A 8 6.18 -7.86 8.62
C LYS A 8 5.05 -7.40 7.71
N LEU A 9 3.84 -7.90 7.90
CA LEU A 9 2.68 -7.46 7.13
C LEU A 9 2.30 -6.01 7.45
N LEU A 10 2.39 -5.61 8.72
CA LEU A 10 2.18 -4.23 9.14
C LEU A 10 3.25 -3.29 8.57
N GLU A 11 4.52 -3.71 8.56
CA GLU A 11 5.60 -2.97 7.90
C GLU A 11 5.34 -2.81 6.39
N GLN A 12 4.86 -3.87 5.71
CA GLN A 12 4.50 -3.80 4.29
C GLN A 12 3.31 -2.87 4.03
N ARG A 13 2.28 -2.90 4.90
CA ARG A 13 1.15 -1.97 4.84
C ARG A 13 1.63 -0.53 4.93
N ASP A 14 2.48 -0.23 5.91
CA ASP A 14 3.02 1.11 6.12
C ASP A 14 3.91 1.57 4.96
N PHE A 15 4.67 0.65 4.37
CA PHE A 15 5.40 0.90 3.13
C PHE A 15 4.47 1.32 1.99
N TYR A 16 3.41 0.55 1.71
CA TYR A 16 2.47 0.88 0.63
C TYR A 16 1.72 2.19 0.86
N LEU A 17 1.31 2.48 2.10
CA LEU A 17 0.69 3.75 2.46
C LEU A 17 1.65 4.94 2.22
N ASN A 18 2.92 4.78 2.59
CA ASN A 18 3.94 5.79 2.33
C ASN A 18 4.20 5.98 0.83
N THR A 19 4.23 4.90 0.05
CA THR A 19 4.34 4.97 -1.41
C THR A 19 3.17 5.74 -2.01
N LEU A 20 1.93 5.47 -1.60
CA LEU A 20 0.75 6.21 -2.08
C LEU A 20 0.86 7.70 -1.76
N LYS A 21 1.28 8.05 -0.54
CA LYS A 21 1.51 9.45 -0.15
C LYS A 21 2.57 10.14 -1.02
N GLN A 22 3.66 9.44 -1.36
CA GLN A 22 4.69 9.96 -2.26
C GLN A 22 4.16 10.17 -3.68
N LEU A 23 3.37 9.25 -4.21
CA LEU A 23 2.74 9.37 -5.53
C LEU A 23 1.78 10.56 -5.59
N GLU A 24 1.01 10.82 -4.53
CA GLU A 24 0.17 12.03 -4.42
C GLU A 24 1.01 13.31 -4.45
N PHE A 25 2.16 13.33 -3.77
CA PHE A 25 3.07 14.48 -3.87
C PHE A 25 3.63 14.67 -5.28
N GLN A 26 3.91 13.59 -6.02
CA GLN A 26 4.37 13.71 -7.40
C GLN A 26 3.30 14.32 -8.32
N LEU A 27 2.00 14.06 -8.06
CA LEU A 27 0.91 14.63 -8.85
C LEU A 27 0.79 16.15 -8.71
N VAL A 28 1.19 16.72 -7.58
CA VAL A 28 1.14 18.18 -7.36
C VAL A 28 2.40 18.91 -7.84
N MET A 29 3.43 18.18 -8.27
CA MET A 29 4.71 18.74 -8.76
C MET A 29 4.70 19.03 -10.28
N GLU A 30 3.54 19.39 -10.83
CA GLU A 30 3.33 19.66 -12.27
C GLU A 30 3.94 18.59 -13.21
N PRO A 31 3.64 17.30 -13.01
CA PRO A 31 4.16 16.23 -13.87
C PRO A 31 3.61 16.33 -15.30
N THR A 32 4.37 15.79 -16.24
CA THR A 32 3.92 15.62 -17.63
C THR A 32 2.77 14.61 -17.72
N GLU A 33 2.00 14.65 -18.82
CA GLU A 33 0.89 13.71 -19.03
C GLU A 33 1.31 12.22 -18.98
N ASN A 34 2.53 11.92 -19.44
CA ASN A 34 3.07 10.56 -19.39
C ASN A 34 3.41 10.15 -17.95
N GLU A 35 4.00 11.04 -17.17
CA GLU A 35 4.26 10.81 -15.74
C GLU A 35 2.95 10.64 -14.97
N ILE A 36 1.92 11.43 -15.26
CA ILE A 36 0.58 11.26 -14.66
C ILE A 36 0.02 9.86 -14.91
N LYS A 37 0.15 9.34 -16.14
CA LYS A 37 -0.31 7.98 -16.49
C LYS A 37 0.45 6.91 -15.71
N GLU A 38 1.77 7.02 -15.62
CA GLU A 38 2.58 6.07 -14.86
C GLU A 38 2.32 6.17 -13.35
N ILE A 39 2.17 7.37 -12.79
CA ILE A 39 1.81 7.58 -11.38
C ILE A 39 0.48 6.90 -11.07
N ARG A 40 -0.57 7.13 -11.88
CA ARG A 40 -1.89 6.51 -11.67
C ARG A 40 -1.86 4.98 -11.78
N LYS A 41 -1.04 4.44 -12.70
CA LYS A 41 -0.81 3.00 -12.83
C LYS A 41 -0.15 2.45 -11.57
N LEU A 42 0.89 3.11 -11.06
CA LEU A 42 1.56 2.73 -9.82
C LEU A 42 0.63 2.83 -8.60
N GLN A 43 -0.23 3.86 -8.54
CA GLN A 43 -1.24 3.98 -7.49
C GLN A 43 -2.19 2.79 -7.50
N THR A 44 -2.69 2.40 -8.69
CA THR A 44 -3.60 1.25 -8.84
C THR A 44 -2.95 -0.04 -8.34
N ILE A 45 -1.71 -0.31 -8.77
CA ILE A 45 -0.96 -1.51 -8.35
C ILE A 45 -0.73 -1.49 -6.83
N THR A 46 -0.32 -0.34 -6.28
CA THR A 46 -0.04 -0.20 -4.85
C THR A 46 -1.30 -0.39 -4.00
N ILE A 47 -2.45 0.12 -4.45
CA ILE A 47 -3.75 -0.08 -3.78
C ILE A 47 -4.13 -1.56 -3.77
N ASP A 48 -3.95 -2.27 -4.88
CA ASP A 48 -4.28 -3.70 -4.93
C ASP A 48 -3.35 -4.53 -4.02
N GLN A 49 -2.07 -4.18 -3.96
CA GLN A 49 -1.12 -4.80 -3.01
C GLN A 49 -1.50 -4.50 -1.55
N LEU A 50 -1.84 -3.25 -1.25
CA LEU A 50 -2.29 -2.85 0.10
C LEU A 50 -3.52 -3.65 0.53
N LYS A 51 -4.53 -3.79 -0.33
CA LYS A 51 -5.73 -4.59 -0.04
C LYS A 51 -5.39 -6.05 0.27
N ASN A 52 -4.46 -6.66 -0.48
CA ASN A 52 -4.06 -8.04 -0.23
C ASN A 52 -3.38 -8.19 1.13
N VAL A 53 -2.48 -7.26 1.49
CA VAL A 53 -1.83 -7.25 2.81
C VAL A 53 -2.86 -7.05 3.92
N GLU A 54 -3.80 -6.14 3.76
CA GLU A 54 -4.87 -5.91 4.75
C GLU A 54 -5.77 -7.14 4.94
N GLN A 55 -6.10 -7.85 3.86
CA GLN A 55 -6.84 -9.11 3.94
C GLN A 55 -6.04 -10.21 4.67
N GLU A 56 -4.75 -10.30 4.43
CA GLU A 56 -3.88 -11.27 5.11
C GLU A 56 -3.75 -10.96 6.61
N ILE A 57 -3.58 -9.68 6.96
CA ILE A 57 -3.60 -9.24 8.36
C ILE A 57 -4.93 -9.63 9.00
N ALA A 58 -6.06 -9.29 8.39
CA ALA A 58 -7.39 -9.60 8.92
C ALA A 58 -7.61 -11.11 9.13
N TYR A 59 -7.09 -11.94 8.22
CA TYR A 59 -7.15 -13.40 8.35
C TYR A 59 -6.30 -13.93 9.52
N LEU A 60 -5.14 -13.33 9.78
CA LEU A 60 -4.22 -13.74 10.85
C LEU A 60 -4.56 -13.12 12.20
N THR A 61 -5.31 -12.02 12.22
CA THR A 61 -5.86 -11.38 13.42
C THR A 61 -7.39 -11.42 13.41
N PRO A 62 -8.02 -12.61 13.39
CA PRO A 62 -9.46 -12.67 13.55
C PRO A 62 -9.76 -12.10 14.94
N GLU A 63 -10.62 -11.08 15.00
CA GLU A 63 -11.10 -10.57 16.28
C GLU A 63 -11.53 -11.76 17.13
N LYS A 64 -11.03 -11.83 18.37
CA LYS A 64 -11.54 -12.79 19.35
C LYS A 64 -13.03 -12.47 19.51
N SER A 65 -13.88 -13.29 18.89
CA SER A 65 -15.33 -13.30 19.15
C SER A 65 -15.61 -13.49 20.63
#